data_AF-A0ABD2NDQ9-F1
#
_entry.id   AF-A0ABD2NDQ9-F1
#
_cell.length_a   1.000
_cell.length_b   1.000
_cell.length_c   1.000
_cell.angle_alpha   90.00
_cell.angle_beta   90.00
_cell.angle_gamma   90.00
#
_symmetry.space_group_name_H-M   'P 1'
#
loop_
_entity.id
_entity.type
_entity.pdbx_description
1 polymer ?
#
loop_
_entity_poly.entity_id
_entity_poly.type
_entity_poly.pdbx_seq_one_letter_code
_entity_poly.pdbx_strand_id
1 'polypeptide(L)'
;MLNLGALLMAMVGYVRYLQLRDLIENNELPGNIERLNKISLITGVLAALGISIVGNFQEYNALPVHLTGAILAFGVGGVYASIQTYISFKIHPILGNKVVNWVRVILSASTFLFFFSTMGFAAAAYEASDNVDQIVAKWKHGEPGWELHFVSTASEWILAFSLISFLTTYTHEFKSLSWTSPSVKHKFK
;
A
#
# COMPACT_ATOMS: atom_id res chain seq x y z
N MET A 1 -2.03 -0.76 -16.52
CA MET A 1 -3.01 -0.82 -15.41
C MET A 1 -2.37 -0.44 -14.07
N LEU A 2 -1.26 -1.07 -13.66
CA LEU A 2 -0.61 -0.82 -12.37
C LEU A 2 -0.13 0.63 -12.17
N ASN A 3 0.39 1.30 -13.21
CA ASN A 3 0.79 2.72 -13.11
C ASN A 3 -0.39 3.66 -12.78
N LEU A 4 -1.59 3.36 -13.28
CA LEU A 4 -2.79 4.11 -12.90
C LEU A 4 -3.17 3.83 -11.43
N GLY A 5 -3.06 2.58 -11.00
CA GLY A 5 -3.24 2.20 -9.59
C GLY A 5 -2.24 2.91 -8.66
N ALA A 6 -0.97 3.00 -9.06
CA ALA A 6 0.06 3.75 -8.34
C ALA A 6 -0.30 5.24 -8.21
N LEU A 7 -0.74 5.88 -9.31
CA LEU A 7 -1.19 7.27 -9.29
C LEU A 7 -2.38 7.46 -8.33
N LEU A 8 -3.38 6.58 -8.41
CA LEU A 8 -4.57 6.65 -7.56
C LEU A 8 -4.21 6.44 -6.08
N MET A 9 -3.32 5.51 -5.76
CA MET A 9 -2.82 5.32 -4.40
C MET A 9 -2.11 6.57 -3.88
N ALA A 10 -1.22 7.17 -4.67
CA ALA A 10 -0.52 8.40 -4.30
C ALA A 10 -1.51 9.56 -4.07
N MET A 11 -2.52 9.70 -4.93
CA MET A 11 -3.59 10.69 -4.77
C MET A 11 -4.39 10.45 -3.48
N VAL A 12 -4.84 9.21 -3.22
CA VAL A 12 -5.56 8.86 -1.98
C VAL A 12 -4.72 9.16 -0.75
N GLY A 13 -3.43 8.79 -0.75
CA GLY A 13 -2.51 9.09 0.33
C GLY A 13 -2.31 10.59 0.55
N TYR A 14 -2.22 11.37 -0.53
CA TYR A 14 -2.10 12.82 -0.46
C TYR A 14 -3.36 13.50 0.06
N VAL A 15 -4.54 13.10 -0.42
CA VAL A 15 -5.84 13.58 0.10
C VAL A 15 -5.96 13.27 1.59
N ARG A 16 -5.59 12.06 2.01
CA ARG A 16 -5.57 11.68 3.43
C ARG A 16 -4.63 12.56 4.24
N TYR A 17 -3.45 12.85 3.72
CA TYR A 17 -2.49 13.75 4.36
C TYR A 17 -3.06 15.15 4.57
N LEU A 18 -3.71 15.72 3.54
CA LEU A 18 -4.35 17.03 3.61
C LEU A 18 -5.49 17.07 4.62
N GLN A 19 -6.34 16.03 4.64
CA GLN A 19 -7.42 15.90 5.63
C GLN A 19 -6.88 15.91 7.07
N LEU A 20 -5.82 15.15 7.34
CA LEU A 20 -5.22 15.12 8.68
C LEU A 20 -4.52 16.43 9.03
N ARG A 21 -3.92 17.11 8.05
CA ARG A 21 -3.28 18.41 8.27
C ARG A 21 -4.31 19.48 8.65
N ASP A 22 -5.45 19.51 7.96
CA ASP A 22 -6.55 20.43 8.26
C ASP A 22 -7.06 20.27 9.70
N LEU A 23 -7.31 19.04 10.14
CA LEU A 23 -7.71 18.75 11.54
C LEU A 23 -6.65 19.20 12.57
N ILE A 24 -5.35 19.11 12.23
CA ILE A 24 -4.27 19.57 13.11
C ILE A 24 -4.22 21.11 13.15
N GLU A 25 -4.33 21.78 12.00
CA GLU A 25 -4.31 23.24 11.90
C GLU A 25 -5.52 23.88 12.61
N ASN A 26 -6.66 23.18 12.64
CA ASN A 26 -7.86 23.58 13.37
C ASN A 26 -7.86 23.18 14.87
N ASN A 27 -6.74 22.66 15.39
CA ASN A 27 -6.57 22.17 16.78
C ASN A 27 -7.52 21.03 17.19
N GLU A 28 -8.07 20.29 16.22
CA GLU A 28 -8.92 19.13 16.47
C GLU A 28 -8.09 17.85 16.73
N LEU A 29 -6.83 17.83 16.31
CA LEU A 29 -5.87 16.76 16.61
C LEU A 29 -4.61 17.29 17.29
N PRO A 30 -3.98 16.50 18.18
CA PRO A 30 -2.75 16.93 18.81
C PRO A 30 -1.60 16.98 17.79
N GLY A 31 -0.74 18.01 17.89
CA GLY A 31 0.36 18.25 16.94
C GLY A 31 1.39 17.13 16.86
N ASN A 32 1.47 16.24 17.84
CA ASN A 32 2.34 15.05 17.75
C ASN A 32 1.95 14.08 16.62
N ILE A 33 0.70 14.15 16.13
CA ILE A 33 0.23 13.39 14.96
C ILE A 33 0.82 13.93 13.65
N GLU A 34 1.27 15.19 13.61
CA GLU A 34 1.82 15.81 12.40
C GLU A 34 3.02 15.03 11.85
N ARG A 35 3.90 14.57 12.73
CA ARG A 35 5.05 13.74 12.33
C ARG A 35 4.60 12.42 11.71
N LEU A 36 3.63 11.75 12.32
CA LEU A 36 3.08 10.49 11.79
C LEU A 36 2.37 10.72 10.45
N ASN A 37 1.65 11.84 10.30
CA ASN A 37 1.00 12.21 9.06
C ASN A 37 2.03 12.37 7.91
N LYS A 38 3.12 13.11 8.15
CA LYS A 38 4.23 13.27 7.19
C LYS A 38 4.92 11.95 6.85
N ILE A 39 5.24 11.13 7.86
CA ILE A 39 5.84 9.81 7.64
C ILE A 39 4.90 8.95 6.79
N SER A 40 3.60 8.95 7.09
CA SER A 40 2.62 8.19 6.31
C SER A 40 2.51 8.69 4.87
N LEU A 41 2.63 9.99 4.60
CA LEU A 41 2.68 10.50 3.24
C LEU A 41 3.89 9.95 2.48
N ILE A 42 5.07 9.97 3.12
CA ILE A 42 6.31 9.46 2.52
C ILE A 42 6.18 7.96 2.23
N THR A 43 5.73 7.16 3.20
CA THR A 43 5.58 5.71 3.01
C THR A 43 4.51 5.40 1.97
N GLY A 44 3.41 6.15 1.92
CA GLY A 44 2.37 6.01 0.89
C GLY A 44 2.88 6.33 -0.53
N VAL A 45 3.68 7.38 -0.69
CA VAL A 45 4.29 7.73 -1.99
C VAL A 45 5.34 6.70 -2.40
N LEU A 46 6.16 6.21 -1.46
CA LEU A 46 7.12 5.13 -1.74
C LEU A 46 6.42 3.83 -2.13
N ALA A 47 5.29 3.49 -1.49
CA ALA A 47 4.49 2.33 -1.86
C ALA A 47 3.89 2.48 -3.26
N ALA A 48 3.36 3.67 -3.60
CA ALA A 48 2.90 3.96 -4.96
C ALA A 48 4.03 3.85 -6.00
N LEU A 49 5.24 4.34 -5.67
CA LEU A 49 6.42 4.14 -6.51
C LEU A 49 6.73 2.64 -6.68
N GLY A 50 6.65 1.85 -5.61
CA GLY A 50 6.80 0.40 -5.65
C GLY A 50 5.83 -0.27 -6.63
N ILE A 51 4.54 0.10 -6.60
CA ILE A 51 3.53 -0.41 -7.53
C ILE A 51 3.89 -0.06 -8.98
N SER A 52 4.37 1.15 -9.22
CA SER A 52 4.87 1.55 -10.54
C SER A 52 6.06 0.69 -10.97
N ILE A 53 7.03 0.46 -10.09
CA ILE A 53 8.20 -0.39 -10.39
C ILE A 53 7.75 -1.81 -10.75
N VAL A 54 6.94 -2.47 -9.91
CA VAL A 54 6.39 -3.82 -10.17
C VAL A 54 5.67 -3.87 -11.52
N GLY A 55 4.92 -2.81 -11.85
CA GLY A 55 4.16 -2.73 -13.09
C GLY A 55 4.98 -2.54 -14.37
N ASN A 56 6.22 -2.06 -14.27
CA ASN A 56 7.10 -1.84 -15.43
C ASN A 56 8.28 -2.82 -15.48
N PHE A 57 8.69 -3.39 -14.35
CA PHE A 57 9.77 -4.35 -14.22
C PHE A 57 9.20 -5.68 -13.76
N GLN A 58 8.84 -6.53 -14.72
CA GLN A 58 8.29 -7.85 -14.46
C GLN A 58 9.37 -8.77 -13.87
N GLU A 59 8.95 -9.70 -13.00
CA GLU A 59 9.80 -10.69 -12.34
C GLU A 59 10.76 -11.39 -13.31
N TYR A 60 10.23 -11.83 -14.47
CA TYR A 60 10.99 -12.50 -15.52
C TYR A 60 12.11 -11.65 -16.15
N ASN A 61 11.89 -10.35 -16.34
CA ASN A 61 12.82 -9.50 -17.09
C ASN A 61 13.87 -8.84 -16.18
N ALA A 62 13.50 -8.56 -14.92
CA ALA A 62 14.32 -7.77 -14.01
C ALA A 62 14.01 -8.11 -12.54
N LEU A 63 14.20 -9.37 -12.15
CA LEU A 63 13.89 -9.86 -10.80
C LEU A 63 14.38 -8.96 -9.65
N PRO A 64 15.65 -8.46 -9.62
CA PRO A 64 16.10 -7.60 -8.51
C PRO A 64 15.32 -6.29 -8.42
N VAL A 65 14.96 -5.70 -9.57
CA VAL A 65 14.19 -4.45 -9.64
C VAL A 65 12.74 -4.71 -9.25
N HIS A 66 12.17 -5.83 -9.73
CA HIS A 66 10.84 -6.28 -9.36
C HIS A 66 10.70 -6.48 -7.85
N LEU A 67 11.63 -7.21 -7.22
CA LEU A 67 11.63 -7.45 -5.77
C LEU A 67 11.78 -6.14 -4.97
N THR A 68 12.61 -5.21 -5.45
CA THR A 68 12.70 -3.86 -4.87
C THR A 68 11.34 -3.15 -4.93
N GLY A 69 10.67 -3.22 -6.09
CA GLY A 69 9.32 -2.72 -6.27
C GLY A 69 8.31 -3.37 -5.32
N ALA A 70 8.35 -4.70 -5.16
CA ALA A 70 7.43 -5.46 -4.33
C ALA A 70 7.61 -5.13 -2.83
N ILE A 71 8.84 -5.00 -2.35
CA ILE A 71 9.14 -4.58 -0.97
C ILE A 71 8.61 -3.17 -0.71
N LEU A 72 8.78 -2.24 -1.67
CA LEU A 72 8.21 -0.90 -1.57
C LEU A 72 6.67 -0.94 -1.60
N ALA A 73 6.06 -1.62 -2.58
CA ALA A 73 4.62 -1.67 -2.76
C ALA A 73 3.91 -2.28 -1.55
N PHE A 74 4.40 -3.42 -1.07
CA PHE A 74 3.71 -4.23 -0.07
C PHE A 74 4.28 -4.07 1.33
N GLY A 75 5.60 -4.11 1.50
CA GLY A 75 6.23 -3.94 2.81
C GLY A 75 6.04 -2.52 3.33
N VAL A 76 6.46 -1.52 2.56
CA VAL A 76 6.26 -0.10 2.93
C VAL A 76 4.78 0.29 2.87
N GLY A 77 3.99 -0.31 1.97
CA GLY A 77 2.53 -0.19 1.96
C GLY A 77 1.86 -0.70 3.24
N GLY A 78 2.32 -1.81 3.80
CA GLY A 78 1.88 -2.32 5.10
C GLY A 78 2.21 -1.37 6.25
N VAL A 79 3.41 -0.78 6.24
CA VAL A 79 3.80 0.27 7.20
C VAL A 79 2.88 1.49 7.09
N TYR A 80 2.57 1.95 5.87
CA TYR A 80 1.59 3.00 5.63
C TYR A 80 0.22 2.65 6.26
N ALA A 81 -0.29 1.44 5.98
CA ALA A 81 -1.57 0.97 6.52
C ALA A 81 -1.57 0.94 8.06
N SER A 82 -0.48 0.49 8.69
CA SER A 82 -0.38 0.47 10.16
C SER A 82 -0.36 1.87 10.78
N ILE A 83 0.42 2.80 10.22
CA ILE A 83 0.45 4.18 10.71
C ILE A 83 -0.93 4.81 10.58
N GLN A 84 -1.58 4.64 9.42
CA GLN A 84 -2.92 5.20 9.20
C GLN A 84 -3.99 4.52 10.07
N THR A 85 -3.86 3.23 10.38
CA THR A 85 -4.73 2.54 11.35
C THR A 85 -4.59 3.17 12.73
N TYR A 86 -3.36 3.36 13.20
CA TYR A 86 -3.09 4.03 14.48
C TYR A 86 -3.68 5.43 14.53
N ILE A 87 -3.44 6.24 13.49
CA ILE A 87 -4.02 7.59 13.39
C ILE A 87 -5.55 7.52 13.41
N SER A 88 -6.17 6.55 12.73
CA SER A 88 -7.62 6.39 12.68
C SER A 88 -8.26 6.18 14.06
N PHE A 89 -7.56 5.55 15.01
CA PHE A 89 -8.02 5.47 16.40
C PHE A 89 -7.81 6.77 17.17
N LYS A 90 -6.79 7.56 16.84
CA LYS A 90 -6.52 8.86 17.48
C LYS A 90 -7.48 9.96 17.02
N ILE A 91 -8.00 9.87 15.80
CA ILE A 91 -8.97 10.85 15.28
C ILE A 91 -10.41 10.54 15.69
N HIS A 92 -10.74 9.31 16.09
CA HIS A 92 -12.09 8.99 16.53
C HIS A 92 -12.37 9.62 17.91
N PRO A 93 -13.54 10.26 18.15
CA PRO A 93 -14.76 10.22 17.33
C PRO A 93 -14.94 11.36 16.32
N ILE A 94 -13.95 12.26 16.15
CA ILE A 94 -14.04 13.42 15.26
C ILE A 94 -14.26 13.00 13.82
N LEU A 95 -13.49 12.00 13.36
CA LEU A 95 -13.62 11.42 12.03
C LEU A 95 -13.61 9.89 12.09
N GLY A 96 -14.32 9.27 11.14
CA GLY A 96 -14.35 7.82 10.95
C GLY A 96 -15.27 7.09 11.91
N ASN A 97 -15.32 5.77 11.75
CA ASN A 97 -16.19 4.87 12.50
C ASN A 97 -15.35 3.81 13.22
N LYS A 98 -15.66 3.53 14.49
CA LYS A 98 -14.96 2.52 15.30
C LYS A 98 -14.93 1.14 14.64
N VAL A 99 -15.99 0.72 13.96
CA VAL A 99 -16.05 -0.55 13.21
C VAL A 99 -15.06 -0.52 12.05
N VAL A 100 -15.02 0.57 11.28
CA VAL A 100 -14.08 0.74 10.17
C VAL A 100 -12.62 0.74 10.67
N ASN A 101 -12.36 1.31 11.84
CA ASN A 101 -11.03 1.28 12.46
C ASN A 101 -10.58 -0.16 12.79
N TRP A 102 -11.49 -1.01 13.29
CA TRP A 102 -11.18 -2.43 13.49
C TRP A 102 -10.98 -3.19 12.19
N VAL A 103 -11.76 -2.88 11.15
CA VAL A 103 -11.52 -3.43 9.80
C VAL A 103 -10.13 -3.03 9.30
N ARG A 104 -9.69 -1.78 9.52
CA ARG A 104 -8.33 -1.32 9.19
C ARG A 104 -7.24 -2.11 9.94
N VAL A 105 -7.47 -2.48 11.21
CA VAL A 105 -6.56 -3.36 11.97
C VAL A 105 -6.43 -4.72 11.30
N ILE A 106 -7.56 -5.36 10.97
CA ILE A 106 -7.57 -6.69 10.34
C ILE A 106 -6.82 -6.62 9.01
N LEU A 107 -7.17 -5.66 8.16
CA LEU A 107 -6.53 -5.48 6.86
C LEU A 107 -5.03 -5.21 7.00
N SER A 108 -4.62 -4.31 7.91
CA SER A 108 -3.19 -4.02 8.12
C SER A 108 -2.42 -5.21 8.73
N ALA A 109 -3.04 -6.05 9.56
CA ALA A 109 -2.42 -7.26 10.06
C ALA A 109 -2.28 -8.31 8.94
N SER A 110 -3.33 -8.48 8.13
CA SER A 110 -3.33 -9.35 6.95
C SER A 110 -2.22 -8.97 5.97
N THR A 111 -1.94 -7.67 5.78
CA THR A 111 -0.87 -7.26 4.86
C THR A 111 0.51 -7.78 5.29
N PHE A 112 0.84 -7.77 6.59
CA PHE A 112 2.13 -8.33 7.02
C PHE A 112 2.16 -9.85 6.93
N LEU A 113 1.07 -10.52 7.35
CA LEU A 113 0.97 -11.97 7.27
C LEU A 113 1.19 -12.47 5.84
N PHE A 114 0.45 -11.92 4.88
CA PHE A 114 0.55 -12.35 3.49
C PHE A 114 1.80 -11.82 2.78
N PHE A 115 2.39 -10.70 3.22
CA PHE A 115 3.70 -10.26 2.74
C PHE A 115 4.80 -11.28 3.07
N PHE A 116 4.93 -11.68 4.33
CA PHE A 116 5.93 -12.67 4.72
C PHE A 116 5.64 -14.04 4.11
N SER A 117 4.36 -14.41 3.98
CA SER A 117 3.96 -15.63 3.29
C SER A 117 4.39 -15.63 1.82
N THR A 118 4.09 -14.56 1.07
CA THR A 118 4.50 -14.38 -0.33
C THR A 118 6.03 -14.48 -0.47
N MET A 119 6.77 -13.69 0.30
CA MET A 119 8.24 -13.67 0.20
C MET A 119 8.86 -15.02 0.56
N GLY A 120 8.38 -15.67 1.63
CA GLY A 120 8.89 -16.96 2.09
C GLY A 120 8.60 -18.09 1.12
N PHE A 121 7.36 -18.21 0.64
CA PHE A 121 6.99 -19.25 -0.31
C PHE A 121 7.59 -19.02 -1.70
N ALA A 122 7.75 -17.77 -2.16
CA ALA A 122 8.47 -17.47 -3.39
C ALA A 122 9.94 -17.91 -3.31
N ALA A 123 10.63 -17.56 -2.21
CA ALA A 123 12.02 -17.97 -2.01
C ALA A 123 12.17 -19.51 -1.97
N ALA A 124 11.29 -20.19 -1.22
CA ALA A 124 11.28 -21.65 -1.15
C ALA A 124 10.95 -22.30 -2.51
N ALA A 125 10.08 -21.69 -3.31
CA ALA A 125 9.78 -22.15 -4.66
C ALA A 125 11.01 -22.05 -5.58
N TYR A 126 11.76 -20.94 -5.52
CA TYR A 126 13.00 -20.78 -6.30
C TYR A 126 14.10 -21.75 -5.88
N GLU A 127 14.24 -22.01 -4.58
CA GLU A 127 15.22 -22.98 -4.06
C GLU A 127 14.89 -24.41 -4.47
N ALA A 128 13.60 -24.77 -4.47
CA ALA A 128 13.14 -26.09 -4.87
C ALA A 128 13.16 -26.32 -6.40
N SER A 129 13.44 -25.28 -7.20
CA SER A 129 13.35 -25.33 -8.65
C SER A 129 14.69 -25.66 -9.29
N ASP A 130 14.72 -26.71 -10.13
CA ASP A 130 15.95 -27.16 -10.82
C ASP A 130 16.41 -26.20 -11.94
N ASN A 131 15.55 -25.31 -12.43
CA ASN A 131 15.87 -24.33 -13.47
C ASN A 131 15.03 -23.05 -13.38
N VAL A 132 15.42 -22.17 -12.46
CA VAL A 132 14.70 -20.91 -12.14
C VAL A 132 14.43 -20.05 -13.37
N ASP A 133 15.39 -19.93 -14.30
CA ASP A 133 15.27 -19.07 -15.50
C ASP A 133 14.17 -19.53 -16.47
N GLN A 134 13.92 -20.84 -16.56
CA GLN A 134 12.88 -21.41 -17.41
C GLN A 134 11.51 -21.41 -16.73
N ILE A 135 11.49 -21.51 -15.39
CA ILE A 135 10.29 -21.66 -14.57
C ILE A 135 9.60 -20.31 -14.29
N VAL A 136 10.36 -19.23 -14.06
CA VAL A 136 9.81 -17.86 -13.88
C VAL A 136 8.98 -17.43 -15.10
N ALA A 137 9.27 -17.98 -16.28
CA ALA A 137 8.46 -17.74 -17.47
C ALA A 137 7.10 -18.44 -17.42
N LYS A 138 7.05 -19.71 -16.99
CA LYS A 138 5.84 -20.57 -17.01
C LYS A 138 5.93 -21.74 -16.00
N TRP A 139 5.43 -21.53 -14.80
CA TRP A 139 5.20 -22.59 -13.81
C TRP A 139 4.17 -23.63 -14.30
N LYS A 140 4.51 -24.93 -14.30
CA LYS A 140 3.55 -26.01 -14.62
C LYS A 140 3.30 -26.93 -13.43
N HIS A 141 2.05 -27.37 -13.32
CA HIS A 141 1.64 -28.30 -12.29
C HIS A 141 2.47 -29.60 -12.37
N GLY A 142 3.01 -30.04 -11.24
CA GLY A 142 3.87 -31.22 -11.12
C GLY A 142 5.36 -30.95 -11.26
N GLU A 143 5.78 -29.72 -11.61
CA GLU A 143 7.19 -29.32 -11.54
C GLU A 143 7.62 -29.05 -10.08
N PRO A 144 8.90 -29.30 -9.72
CA PRO A 144 9.43 -28.94 -8.42
C PRO A 144 9.17 -27.46 -8.08
N GLY A 145 8.72 -27.18 -6.85
CA GLY A 145 8.41 -25.83 -6.39
C GLY A 145 7.04 -25.27 -6.82
N TRP A 146 6.29 -25.93 -7.71
CA TRP A 146 5.02 -25.40 -8.23
C TRP A 146 3.98 -25.10 -7.13
N GLU A 147 3.80 -26.01 -6.17
CA GLU A 147 2.86 -25.82 -5.05
C GLU A 147 3.26 -24.62 -4.18
N LEU A 148 4.56 -24.43 -3.95
CA LEU A 148 5.09 -23.30 -3.16
C LEU A 148 4.86 -21.99 -3.92
N HIS A 149 5.11 -21.97 -5.22
CA HIS A 149 4.80 -20.82 -6.06
C HIS A 149 3.30 -20.50 -6.06
N PHE A 150 2.45 -21.51 -6.21
CA PHE A 150 0.99 -21.33 -6.17
C PHE A 150 0.53 -20.68 -4.85
N VAL A 151 1.03 -21.17 -3.71
CA VAL A 151 0.73 -20.58 -2.40
C VAL A 151 1.27 -19.15 -2.28
N SER A 152 2.47 -18.89 -2.80
CA SER A 152 3.05 -17.56 -2.86
C SER A 152 2.17 -16.58 -3.66
N THR A 153 1.79 -16.96 -4.88
CA THR A 153 0.93 -16.15 -5.75
C THR A 153 -0.43 -15.92 -5.11
N ALA A 154 -1.07 -16.95 -4.54
CA ALA A 154 -2.34 -16.78 -3.83
C ALA A 154 -2.21 -15.79 -2.67
N SER A 155 -1.12 -15.87 -1.91
CA SER A 155 -0.82 -14.95 -0.81
C SER A 155 -0.61 -13.51 -1.32
N GLU A 156 0.10 -13.34 -2.44
CA GLU A 156 0.33 -12.04 -3.06
C GLU A 156 -0.98 -11.35 -3.46
N TRP A 157 -1.91 -12.10 -4.07
CA TRP A 157 -3.23 -11.56 -4.43
C TRP A 157 -4.03 -11.14 -3.20
N ILE A 158 -4.04 -11.97 -2.14
CA ILE A 158 -4.74 -11.62 -0.89
C ILE A 158 -4.11 -10.36 -0.26
N LEU A 159 -2.78 -10.25 -0.29
CA LEU A 159 -2.04 -9.07 0.14
C LEU A 159 -2.44 -7.81 -0.64
N ALA A 160 -2.45 -7.89 -1.98
CA ALA A 160 -2.85 -6.79 -2.84
C ALA A 160 -4.30 -6.36 -2.58
N PHE A 161 -5.23 -7.31 -2.49
CA PHE A 161 -6.63 -7.04 -2.16
C PHE A 161 -6.80 -6.43 -0.76
N SER A 162 -5.98 -6.84 0.21
CA SER A 162 -6.00 -6.28 1.57
C SER A 162 -5.63 -4.79 1.56
N LEU A 163 -4.56 -4.42 0.84
CA LEU A 163 -4.16 -3.00 0.71
C LEU A 163 -5.17 -2.17 -0.08
N ILE A 164 -5.70 -2.70 -1.19
CA ILE A 164 -6.73 -2.01 -1.97
C ILE A 164 -7.98 -1.78 -1.11
N SER A 165 -8.44 -2.82 -0.42
CA SER A 165 -9.58 -2.73 0.50
C SER A 165 -9.30 -1.72 1.61
N PHE A 166 -8.08 -1.69 2.16
CA PHE A 166 -7.67 -0.70 3.15
C PHE A 166 -7.84 0.72 2.63
N LEU A 167 -7.35 1.02 1.42
CA LEU A 167 -7.50 2.35 0.80
C LEU A 167 -8.96 2.71 0.59
N THR A 168 -9.80 1.75 0.19
CA THR A 168 -11.23 1.99 -0.03
C THR A 168 -12.00 2.34 1.24
N THR A 169 -11.47 2.01 2.43
CA THR A 169 -12.09 2.41 3.70
C THR A 169 -12.15 3.93 3.88
N TYR A 170 -11.33 4.71 3.16
CA TYR A 170 -11.39 6.17 3.21
C TYR A 170 -12.55 6.78 2.43
N THR A 171 -13.22 6.02 1.56
CA THR A 171 -14.26 6.53 0.67
C THR A 171 -15.36 7.30 1.41
N HIS A 172 -15.82 6.81 2.56
CA HIS A 172 -16.83 7.50 3.36
C HIS A 172 -16.28 8.78 4.02
N GLU A 173 -15.04 8.74 4.52
CA GLU A 173 -14.38 9.88 5.16
C GLU A 173 -14.03 10.99 4.15
N PHE A 174 -13.79 10.64 2.89
CA PHE A 174 -13.49 11.63 1.84
C PHE A 174 -14.74 12.33 1.31
N LYS A 175 -15.93 11.74 1.47
CA LYS A 175 -17.19 12.39 1.08
C LYS A 175 -17.52 13.62 1.92
N SER A 176 -16.94 13.77 3.11
CA SER A 176 -17.14 14.94 3.98
C SER A 176 -16.17 16.09 3.67
N LEU A 177 -15.22 15.91 2.73
CA LEU A 177 -14.26 16.95 2.38
C LEU A 177 -14.87 17.97 1.40
N SER A 178 -14.66 19.26 1.69
CA SER A 178 -14.91 20.35 0.76
C SER A 178 -13.60 20.91 0.22
N TRP A 179 -13.56 21.21 -1.07
CA TRP A 179 -12.36 21.73 -1.74
C TRP A 179 -12.55 23.21 -2.07
N THR A 180 -11.55 24.02 -1.77
CA THR A 180 -11.45 25.40 -2.29
C THR A 180 -10.48 25.41 -3.47
N SER A 181 -10.79 26.18 -4.51
CA SER A 181 -9.94 26.29 -5.71
C SER A 181 -8.57 26.88 -5.36
N PRO A 182 -7.46 26.42 -5.99
CA PRO A 182 -6.15 27.03 -5.81
C PRO A 182 -6.20 28.54 -6.12
N SER A 183 -5.60 29.36 -5.26
CA SER A 183 -5.49 30.81 -5.52
C SER A 183 -4.49 31.07 -6.65
N VAL A 184 -4.98 31.45 -7.83
CA VAL A 184 -4.14 31.91 -8.95
C VAL A 184 -3.95 33.43 -8.86
N LYS A 185 -2.69 33.89 -8.77
CA LYS A 185 -2.36 35.32 -8.82
C LYS A 185 -1.40 35.59 -9.96
N HIS A 186 -1.78 36.43 -10.91
CA HIS A 186 -0.87 36.96 -11.91
C HIS A 186 0.05 38.01 -11.27
N LYS A 187 1.36 37.83 -11.38
CA LYS A 187 2.34 38.88 -11.09
C LYS A 187 2.64 39.61 -12.39
N PHE A 188 1.97 40.73 -12.65
CA PHE A 188 2.49 41.69 -13.64
C PHE A 188 3.70 42.40 -13.01
N LYS A 189 4.80 42.49 -13.77
CA LYS A 189 5.98 43.28 -13.41
C LYS A 189 5.73 44.75 -13.69
#